data_AF-A0A7S1LTN2-F1
#
_entry.id   AF-A0A7S1LTN2-F1
#
_cell.length_a   1.000
_cell.length_b   1.000
_cell.length_c   1.000
_cell.angle_alpha   90.00
_cell.angle_beta   90.00
_cell.angle_gamma   90.00
#
_symmetry.space_group_name_H-M   'P 1'
#
loop_
_entity.id
_entity.type
_entity.pdbx_description
1 polymer ?
#
loop_
_entity_poly.entity_id
_entity_poly.type
_entity_poly.pdbx_seq_one_letter_code
_entity_poly.pdbx_strand_id
1 'polypeptide(L)'
;AALATASSLYPILNIAAKNTTDTIPSACTSTLVRQEGGKVLHGRSLDYEPRDPMALGTVALDFQRLGRTAYSCLHPLPYPTALQWFTCVRPGAFSLSVNARSQGRDAEHNTGFQELLRRVAAPGNLLLGEAGERAMGAESYEAALAALASAP
;
A
#
# COMPACT_ATOMS: atom_id res chain seq x y z
N ALA A 1 -1.88 18.98 -4.29
CA ALA A 1 -0.64 19.78 -4.36
C ALA A 1 0.30 19.51 -3.17
N ALA A 2 -0.17 19.53 -1.91
CA ALA A 2 0.69 19.27 -0.74
C ALA A 2 1.02 17.79 -0.47
N LEU A 3 0.16 16.84 -0.86
CA LEU A 3 0.46 15.40 -0.70
C LEU A 3 1.53 14.91 -1.69
N ALA A 4 1.55 15.48 -2.91
CA ALA A 4 2.52 15.13 -3.96
C ALA A 4 3.96 15.50 -3.59
N THR A 5 4.16 16.50 -2.73
CA THR A 5 5.48 16.84 -2.15
C THR A 5 5.86 15.92 -0.98
N ALA A 6 4.90 15.31 -0.29
CA ALA A 6 5.18 14.22 0.66
C ALA A 6 5.50 12.91 -0.08
N SER A 7 4.87 12.66 -1.24
CA SER A 7 5.19 11.57 -2.16
C SER A 7 6.59 11.70 -2.79
N SER A 8 7.13 12.91 -2.93
CA SER A 8 8.50 13.12 -3.44
C SER A 8 9.58 13.10 -2.34
N LEU A 9 9.21 13.34 -1.08
CA LEU A 9 10.04 13.06 0.10
C LEU A 9 9.96 11.59 0.56
N TYR A 10 9.06 10.82 -0.05
CA TYR A 10 8.78 9.41 0.21
C TYR A 10 10.02 8.51 0.25
N PRO A 11 10.96 8.55 -0.72
CA PRO A 11 12.20 7.77 -0.60
C PRO A 11 13.05 8.23 0.60
N ILE A 12 13.20 9.54 0.82
CA ILE A 12 14.05 10.12 1.86
C ILE A 12 13.51 9.80 3.27
N LEU A 13 12.19 9.86 3.46
CA LEU A 13 11.52 9.51 4.72
C LEU A 13 11.58 8.00 5.00
N ASN A 14 11.52 7.15 3.97
CA ASN A 14 11.63 5.69 4.09
C ASN A 14 13.06 5.27 4.52
N ILE A 15 14.08 6.03 4.10
CA ILE A 15 15.49 5.82 4.45
C ILE A 15 15.77 6.18 5.93
N ALA A 16 15.22 7.29 6.41
CA ALA A 16 15.34 7.68 7.81
C ALA A 16 14.52 6.76 8.75
N ALA A 17 13.33 6.33 8.30
CA ALA A 17 12.45 5.44 9.07
C ALA A 17 12.98 4.01 9.18
N LYS A 18 13.59 3.44 8.13
CA LYS A 18 14.23 2.11 8.22
C LYS A 18 15.40 2.06 9.21
N ASN A 19 16.04 3.20 9.49
CA ASN A 19 17.17 3.30 10.41
C ASN A 19 16.75 3.67 11.85
N THR A 20 15.51 4.11 12.11
CA THR A 20 15.12 4.65 13.42
C THR A 20 13.76 4.17 13.95
N THR A 21 12.94 3.51 13.12
CA THR A 21 11.63 3.00 13.52
C THR A 21 11.42 1.59 12.98
N ASP A 22 11.60 0.60 13.85
CA ASP A 22 11.24 -0.82 13.62
C ASP A 22 9.72 -0.97 13.41
N THR A 23 9.19 -0.47 12.29
CA THR A 23 7.91 -0.97 11.78
C THR A 23 8.22 -2.18 10.92
N ILE A 24 8.39 -3.31 11.59
CA ILE A 24 8.52 -4.60 10.93
C ILE A 24 7.09 -5.07 10.63
N PRO A 25 6.67 -5.20 9.35
CA PRO A 25 5.43 -5.91 9.05
C PRO A 25 5.59 -7.31 9.62
N SER A 26 4.83 -7.64 10.67
CA SER A 26 5.03 -8.93 11.35
C SER A 26 4.31 -10.04 10.59
N ALA A 27 3.08 -9.77 10.14
CA ALA A 27 2.28 -10.67 9.32
C ALA A 27 1.13 -9.94 8.61
N CYS A 28 0.58 -10.59 7.58
CA CYS A 28 -0.61 -10.14 6.89
C CYS A 28 -1.43 -11.37 6.48
N THR A 29 -2.74 -11.35 6.70
CA THR A 29 -3.65 -12.37 6.17
C THR A 29 -4.73 -11.70 5.34
N SER A 30 -4.89 -12.11 4.08
CA SER A 30 -5.99 -11.64 3.22
C SER A 30 -6.84 -12.81 2.80
N THR A 31 -8.16 -12.64 2.86
CA THR A 31 -9.14 -13.68 2.57
C THR A 31 -10.16 -13.15 1.58
N LEU A 32 -10.36 -13.91 0.51
CA LEU A 32 -11.42 -13.70 -0.47
C LEU A 32 -12.38 -14.88 -0.43
N VAL A 33 -13.67 -14.61 -0.33
CA VAL A 33 -14.73 -15.62 -0.34
C VAL A 33 -15.76 -15.25 -1.39
N ARG A 34 -16.06 -16.19 -2.29
CA ARG A 34 -17.23 -16.08 -3.19
C ARG A 34 -18.39 -16.83 -2.56
N GLN A 35 -19.45 -16.11 -2.24
CA GLN A 35 -20.69 -16.68 -1.70
C GLN A 35 -21.57 -17.24 -2.83
N GLU A 36 -22.60 -18.00 -2.45
CA GLU A 36 -23.69 -18.35 -3.34
C GLU A 36 -24.34 -17.07 -3.92
N GLY A 37 -24.71 -17.10 -5.20
CA GLY A 37 -25.18 -15.91 -5.93
C GLY A 37 -24.07 -14.97 -6.42
N GLY A 38 -22.78 -15.35 -6.29
CA GLY A 38 -21.66 -14.66 -6.93
C GLY A 38 -21.12 -13.44 -6.18
N LYS A 39 -21.68 -13.11 -5.02
CA LYS A 39 -21.16 -12.03 -4.16
C LYS A 39 -19.75 -12.36 -3.67
N VAL A 40 -18.84 -11.40 -3.74
CA VAL A 40 -17.46 -11.53 -3.25
C VAL A 40 -17.30 -10.76 -1.94
N LEU A 41 -16.77 -11.42 -0.92
CA LEU A 41 -16.34 -10.82 0.33
C LEU A 41 -14.81 -10.77 0.35
N HIS A 42 -14.26 -9.64 0.78
CA HIS A 42 -12.83 -9.45 0.97
C HIS A 42 -12.59 -8.94 2.39
N GLY A 43 -11.80 -9.68 3.15
CA GLY A 43 -11.37 -9.27 4.48
C GLY A 43 -9.86 -9.46 4.63
N ARG A 44 -9.28 -8.76 5.61
CA ARG A 44 -7.87 -8.96 5.97
C ARG A 44 -7.64 -8.74 7.46
N SER A 45 -6.55 -9.31 7.97
CA SER A 45 -5.81 -8.81 9.12
C SER A 45 -4.49 -8.20 8.64
N LEU A 46 -3.97 -7.26 9.43
CA LEU A 46 -2.73 -6.58 9.13
C LEU A 46 -2.02 -6.32 10.45
N ASP A 47 -0.89 -7.00 10.63
CA ASP A 47 -0.22 -7.13 11.90
C ASP A 47 1.08 -6.30 11.88
N TYR A 48 1.22 -5.44 12.88
CA TYR A 48 2.32 -4.49 13.02
C TYR A 48 2.97 -4.63 14.39
N GLU A 49 4.27 -4.33 14.44
CA GLU A 49 4.95 -3.97 15.66
C GLU A 49 5.49 -2.53 15.52
N PRO A 50 5.23 -1.62 16.48
CA PRO A 50 4.39 -1.79 17.68
C PRO A 50 2.89 -1.73 17.37
N ARG A 51 2.14 -2.73 17.87
CA ARG A 51 0.71 -2.91 17.56
C ARG A 51 -0.18 -1.73 17.97
N ASP A 52 -0.14 -1.33 19.24
CA ASP A 52 -1.11 -0.39 19.80
C ASP A 52 -0.96 1.04 19.24
N PRO A 53 0.26 1.61 19.12
CA PRO A 53 0.44 2.90 18.45
C PRO A 53 -0.03 2.87 16.99
N MET A 54 0.17 1.73 16.30
CA MET A 54 -0.23 1.60 14.90
C MET A 54 -1.74 1.51 14.72
N ALA A 55 -2.41 0.76 15.60
CA ALA A 55 -3.87 0.70 15.61
C ALA A 55 -4.49 2.08 15.90
N LEU A 56 -3.94 2.82 16.87
CA LEU A 56 -4.41 4.17 17.22
C LEU A 56 -4.16 5.19 16.10
N GLY A 57 -3.07 5.04 15.35
CA GLY A 57 -2.75 5.89 14.20
C GLY A 57 -3.44 5.49 12.90
N THR A 58 -4.24 4.42 12.88
CA THR A 58 -4.90 3.97 11.65
C THR A 58 -6.11 4.85 11.35
N VAL A 59 -6.14 5.41 10.14
CA VAL A 59 -7.20 6.31 9.67
C VAL A 59 -7.88 5.74 8.43
N ALA A 60 -9.19 5.99 8.32
CA ALA A 60 -9.93 5.81 7.09
C ALA A 60 -9.86 7.10 6.26
N LEU A 61 -9.42 6.98 5.01
CA LEU A 61 -9.33 8.10 4.07
C LEU A 61 -10.28 7.85 2.90
N ASP A 62 -11.15 8.83 2.65
CA ASP A 62 -12.04 8.85 1.49
C ASP A 62 -11.44 9.72 0.38
N PHE A 63 -11.14 9.11 -0.75
CA PHE A 63 -10.59 9.79 -1.90
C PHE A 63 -11.73 10.24 -2.81
N GLN A 64 -11.88 11.55 -2.96
CA GLN A 64 -12.98 12.17 -3.70
C GLN A 64 -12.60 12.40 -5.16
N ARG A 65 -13.52 12.12 -6.09
CA ARG A 65 -13.46 12.55 -7.49
C ARG A 65 -14.78 13.19 -7.85
N LEU A 66 -14.74 14.45 -8.34
CA LEU A 66 -15.93 15.22 -8.70
C LEU A 66 -16.97 15.31 -7.56
N GLY A 67 -16.51 15.48 -6.31
CA GLY A 67 -17.37 15.63 -5.13
C GLY A 67 -18.04 14.33 -4.65
N ARG A 68 -17.61 13.16 -5.13
CA ARG A 68 -18.07 11.84 -4.65
C ARG A 68 -16.88 10.96 -4.28
N THR A 69 -17.07 10.11 -3.28
CA THR A 69 -16.05 9.12 -2.89
C THR A 69 -15.81 8.17 -4.06
N ALA A 70 -14.62 8.23 -4.64
CA ALA A 70 -14.17 7.31 -5.69
C ALA A 70 -13.73 5.98 -5.08
N TYR A 71 -12.98 6.04 -3.98
CA TYR A 71 -12.55 4.89 -3.20
C TYR A 71 -12.20 5.30 -1.77
N SER A 72 -12.14 4.33 -0.87
CA SER A 72 -11.77 4.51 0.53
C SER A 72 -10.61 3.59 0.87
N CYS A 73 -9.71 4.03 1.74
CA CYS A 73 -8.56 3.26 2.19
C CYS A 73 -8.34 3.38 3.69
N LEU A 74 -7.89 2.29 4.32
CA LEU A 74 -7.28 2.32 5.65
C LEU A 74 -5.78 2.53 5.51
N HIS A 75 -5.27 3.55 6.18
CA HIS A 75 -3.86 3.90 6.24
C HIS A 75 -3.36 3.94 7.69
N PRO A 76 -2.29 3.20 8.02
CA PRO A 76 -1.60 3.35 9.29
C PRO A 76 -0.74 4.63 9.25
N LEU A 77 -1.02 5.62 10.09
CA LEU A 77 -0.20 6.80 10.29
C LEU A 77 0.58 6.69 11.62
N PRO A 78 1.66 7.48 11.83
CA PRO A 78 2.27 8.48 10.93
C PRO A 78 3.38 7.92 10.04
N TYR A 79 3.55 6.59 9.97
CA TYR A 79 4.72 6.02 9.31
C TYR A 79 4.67 6.21 7.79
N PRO A 80 5.64 6.95 7.20
CA PRO A 80 5.64 7.21 5.76
C PRO A 80 5.82 5.94 4.93
N THR A 81 6.38 4.88 5.51
CA THR A 81 6.51 3.54 4.93
C THR A 81 5.17 2.78 4.89
N ALA A 82 4.26 3.07 5.82
CA ALA A 82 2.96 2.44 5.93
C ALA A 82 1.98 2.87 4.83
N LEU A 83 2.32 3.89 4.03
CA LEU A 83 1.63 4.21 2.77
C LEU A 83 1.72 3.07 1.74
N GLN A 84 2.62 2.10 1.93
CA GLN A 84 2.66 0.87 1.12
C GLN A 84 1.66 -0.18 1.62
N TRP A 85 1.18 -0.07 2.85
CA TRP A 85 0.37 -1.09 3.53
C TRP A 85 -1.02 -0.53 3.75
N PHE A 86 -1.78 -0.54 2.67
CA PHE A 86 -3.14 -0.04 2.67
C PHE A 86 -4.14 -1.17 2.46
N THR A 87 -5.38 -0.85 2.80
CA THR A 87 -6.55 -1.70 2.55
C THR A 87 -7.62 -0.83 1.96
N CYS A 88 -7.97 -1.06 0.71
CA CYS A 88 -8.81 -0.15 -0.03
C CYS A 88 -10.02 -0.84 -0.64
N VAL A 89 -11.09 -0.07 -0.80
CA VAL A 89 -12.30 -0.49 -1.51
C VAL A 89 -12.68 0.57 -2.52
N ARG A 90 -12.94 0.12 -3.74
CA ARG A 90 -13.63 0.90 -4.77
C ARG A 90 -15.07 0.39 -4.84
N PRO A 91 -16.06 1.15 -4.35
CA PRO A 91 -17.44 0.71 -4.30
C PRO A 91 -17.95 0.23 -5.66
N GLY A 92 -18.56 -0.96 -5.69
CA GLY A 92 -19.15 -1.54 -6.89
C GLY A 92 -18.16 -2.09 -7.94
N ALA A 93 -16.85 -2.02 -7.71
CA ALA A 93 -15.85 -2.49 -8.66
C ALA A 93 -14.93 -3.58 -8.07
N PHE A 94 -14.08 -3.23 -7.10
CA PHE A 94 -13.10 -4.14 -6.52
C PHE A 94 -12.63 -3.67 -5.14
N SER A 95 -11.85 -4.51 -4.47
CA SER A 95 -11.14 -4.17 -3.24
C SER A 95 -9.72 -4.71 -3.31
N LEU A 96 -8.82 -4.06 -2.59
CA LEU A 96 -7.38 -4.31 -2.66
C LEU A 96 -6.80 -4.38 -1.25
N SER A 97 -6.02 -5.43 -1.00
CA SER A 97 -5.19 -5.57 0.19
C SER A 97 -3.78 -5.96 -0.24
N VAL A 98 -2.78 -5.44 0.46
CA VAL A 98 -1.37 -5.69 0.19
C VAL A 98 -0.78 -6.51 1.33
N ASN A 99 -0.16 -7.64 0.99
CA ASN A 99 0.54 -8.50 1.94
C ASN A 99 2.04 -8.40 1.71
N ALA A 100 2.80 -8.38 2.81
CA ALA A 100 4.25 -8.53 2.75
C ALA A 100 4.59 -9.90 2.13
N ARG A 101 5.58 -9.91 1.25
CA ARG A 101 6.12 -11.15 0.65
C ARG A 101 7.61 -11.21 0.96
N SER A 102 7.96 -12.11 1.88
CA SER A 102 9.35 -12.46 2.14
C SER A 102 9.96 -13.12 0.89
N GLN A 103 11.15 -12.66 0.49
CA GLN A 103 11.97 -13.25 -0.58
C GLN A 103 13.28 -13.85 -0.05
N GLY A 104 13.44 -13.93 1.28
CA GLY A 104 14.62 -14.47 1.95
C GLY A 104 15.59 -13.38 2.39
N ARG A 105 16.41 -13.70 3.41
CA ARG A 105 17.31 -12.74 4.09
C ARG A 105 18.22 -11.96 3.14
N ASP A 106 18.77 -12.63 2.13
CA ASP A 106 19.72 -12.02 1.18
C ASP A 106 19.08 -11.02 0.20
N ALA A 107 17.76 -11.15 -0.04
CA ALA A 107 16.98 -10.23 -0.86
C ALA A 107 16.34 -9.09 -0.03
N GLU A 108 16.07 -9.35 1.26
CA GLU A 108 15.36 -8.44 2.16
C GLU A 108 16.28 -7.44 2.87
N HIS A 109 17.45 -7.89 3.33
CA HIS A 109 18.41 -7.06 4.08
C HIS A 109 19.32 -6.22 3.17
N ASN A 110 19.34 -6.51 1.87
CA ASN A 110 20.18 -5.81 0.88
C ASN A 110 19.50 -4.62 0.19
N THR A 111 18.37 -4.13 0.68
CA THR A 111 17.89 -2.80 0.27
C THR A 111 18.58 -1.72 1.10
N GLY A 112 19.92 -1.66 1.00
CA GLY A 112 20.67 -0.49 1.43
C GLY A 112 20.19 0.75 0.70
N PHE A 113 20.48 1.94 1.26
CA PHE A 113 20.11 3.24 0.68
C PHE A 113 20.32 3.32 -0.84
N GLN A 114 21.44 2.76 -1.32
CA GLN A 114 21.80 2.73 -2.74
C GLN A 114 20.83 1.90 -3.60
N GLU A 115 20.38 0.74 -3.12
CA GLU A 115 19.42 -0.08 -3.87
C GLU A 115 18.02 0.52 -3.84
N LEU A 116 17.62 1.17 -2.74
CA LEU A 116 16.38 1.93 -2.69
C LEU A 116 16.40 3.12 -3.66
N LEU A 117 17.49 3.90 -3.65
CA LEU A 117 17.70 4.99 -4.60
C LEU A 117 17.71 4.48 -6.04
N ARG A 118 18.36 3.33 -6.31
CA ARG A 118 18.36 2.72 -7.64
C ARG A 118 16.94 2.37 -8.09
N ARG A 119 16.11 1.82 -7.21
CA ARG A 119 14.71 1.47 -7.53
C ARG A 119 13.83 2.70 -7.77
N VAL A 120 14.03 3.77 -6.99
CA VAL A 120 13.27 5.02 -7.10
C VAL A 120 13.73 5.86 -8.30
N ALA A 121 15.02 5.85 -8.62
CA ALA A 121 15.60 6.60 -9.73
C ALA A 121 15.56 5.84 -11.06
N ALA A 122 15.26 4.53 -11.06
CA ALA A 122 15.10 3.74 -12.26
C ALA A 122 13.87 4.21 -13.06
N PRO A 123 14.03 4.62 -14.33
CA PRO A 123 12.90 5.01 -15.16
C PRO A 123 11.91 3.85 -15.29
N GLY A 124 10.64 4.11 -14.95
CA GLY A 124 9.55 3.14 -15.09
C GLY A 124 9.27 2.26 -13.88
N ASN A 125 10.08 2.35 -12.81
CA ASN A 125 9.77 1.66 -11.56
C ASN A 125 8.75 2.43 -10.74
N LEU A 126 7.54 1.88 -10.63
CA LEU A 126 6.56 2.39 -9.67
C LEU A 126 6.85 1.82 -8.30
N LEU A 127 6.85 2.68 -7.31
CA LEU A 127 6.79 2.21 -5.92
C LEU A 127 5.44 1.52 -5.70
N LEU A 128 5.39 0.51 -4.84
CA LEU A 128 4.16 -0.24 -4.56
C LEU A 128 2.98 0.65 -4.18
N GLY A 129 3.25 1.76 -3.47
CA GLY A 129 2.25 2.80 -3.19
C GLY A 129 1.68 3.46 -4.45
N GLU A 130 2.52 3.81 -5.42
CA GLU A 130 2.09 4.43 -6.68
C GLU A 130 1.31 3.45 -7.57
N ALA A 131 1.75 2.18 -7.62
CA ALA A 131 1.01 1.13 -8.31
C ALA A 131 -0.37 0.92 -7.67
N GLY A 132 -0.43 0.93 -6.34
CA GLY A 132 -1.66 0.90 -5.55
C GLY A 132 -2.59 2.06 -5.84
N GLU A 133 -2.08 3.29 -5.81
CA GLU A 133 -2.85 4.49 -6.13
C GLU A 133 -3.39 4.48 -7.56
N ARG A 134 -2.57 4.08 -8.54
CA ARG A 134 -3.02 3.91 -9.93
C ARG A 134 -4.12 2.86 -10.04
N ALA A 135 -3.96 1.73 -9.35
CA ALA A 135 -4.96 0.68 -9.33
C ALA A 135 -6.27 1.20 -8.73
N MET A 136 -6.25 1.90 -7.59
CA MET A 136 -7.45 2.45 -6.96
C MET A 136 -8.11 3.56 -7.78
N GLY A 137 -7.31 4.29 -8.58
CA GLY A 137 -7.81 5.24 -9.58
C GLY A 137 -8.58 4.60 -10.74
N ALA A 138 -8.33 3.32 -11.04
CA ALA A 138 -8.98 2.60 -12.13
C ALA A 138 -10.47 2.36 -11.85
N GLU A 139 -11.29 2.31 -12.91
CA GLU A 139 -12.75 2.20 -12.78
C GLU A 139 -13.26 0.76 -12.74
N SER A 140 -12.44 -0.21 -13.16
CA SER A 140 -12.77 -1.64 -13.20
C SER A 140 -11.67 -2.50 -12.56
N TYR A 141 -12.03 -3.74 -12.23
CA TYR A 141 -11.12 -4.74 -11.70
C TYR A 141 -9.98 -5.05 -12.70
N GLU A 142 -10.29 -5.18 -13.99
CA GLU A 142 -9.34 -5.53 -15.03
C GLU A 142 -8.31 -4.42 -15.25
N ALA A 143 -8.75 -3.16 -15.23
CA ALA A 143 -7.85 -2.02 -15.34
C ALA A 143 -6.97 -1.88 -14.08
N ALA A 144 -7.53 -2.13 -12.90
CA ALA A 144 -6.76 -2.16 -11.66
C ALA A 144 -5.72 -3.29 -11.67
N LEU A 145 -6.09 -4.48 -12.14
CA LEU A 145 -5.19 -5.62 -12.27
C LEU A 145 -4.06 -5.33 -13.26
N ALA A 146 -4.36 -4.72 -14.41
CA ALA A 146 -3.35 -4.32 -15.38
C ALA A 146 -2.37 -3.30 -14.78
N ALA A 147 -2.87 -2.32 -14.02
CA ALA A 147 -2.01 -1.36 -13.33
C ALA A 147 -1.05 -2.03 -12.33
N LEU A 148 -1.56 -2.97 -11.52
CA LEU A 148 -0.76 -3.72 -10.55
C LEU A 148 0.24 -4.67 -11.22
N ALA A 149 -0.17 -5.37 -12.29
CA ALA A 149 0.68 -6.32 -13.00
C ALA A 149 1.77 -5.64 -13.84
N SER A 150 1.57 -4.37 -14.22
CA SER A 150 2.56 -3.56 -14.94
C SER A 150 3.59 -2.90 -14.03
N ALA A 151 3.42 -2.97 -12.71
CA ALA A 151 4.41 -2.49 -11.76
C ALA A 151 5.60 -3.47 -11.72
N PRO A 152 6.83 -3.00 -11.95
CA PRO A 152 8.02 -3.85 -12.02
C PRO A 152 8.50 -4.40 -10.67
#